data_AF-A0A1J5B451-F1
#
_entry.id   AF-A0A1J5B451-F1
#
_cell.length_a   1.000
_cell.length_b   1.000
_cell.length_c   1.000
_cell.angle_alpha   90.00
_cell.angle_beta   90.00
_cell.angle_gamma   90.00
#
_symmetry.space_group_name_H-M   'P 1'
#
loop_
_entity.id
_entity.type
_entity.pdbx_description
1 polymer ?
#
loop_
_entity_poly.entity_id
_entity_poly.type
_entity_poly.pdbx_seq_one_letter_code
_entity_poly.pdbx_strand_id
1 'polypeptide(L)'
;MIFMKNIFDRNSVWFGILIGLLLPSILFFILKKLVYYITLWTEPVLIQAYQKTFISDASVFLIAIFFNIIFFRKYLKNNDYELTGRGILVITTLLTFVFIAIKMNMLTQIIK
;
A
#
# COMPACT_ATOMS: atom_id res chain seq x y z
N MET A 1 22.46 21.92 8.41
CA MET A 1 22.20 20.87 9.42
C MET A 1 20.98 21.21 10.29
N ILE A 2 19.86 21.65 9.69
CA ILE A 2 18.62 22.02 10.41
C ILE A 2 17.43 21.15 9.93
N PHE A 3 17.51 20.58 8.73
CA PHE A 3 16.41 19.83 8.10
C PHE A 3 16.20 18.40 8.66
N MET A 4 17.23 17.77 9.26
CA MET A 4 17.16 16.38 9.71
C MET A 4 16.57 16.17 11.10
N LYS A 5 16.51 17.21 11.95
CA LYS A 5 16.10 17.03 13.36
C LYS A 5 14.60 16.82 13.54
N ASN A 6 13.79 17.10 12.51
CA ASN A 6 12.32 17.03 12.59
C ASN A 6 11.70 15.83 11.85
N ILE A 7 12.49 14.93 11.24
CA ILE A 7 11.95 13.79 10.46
C ILE A 7 11.47 12.64 11.37
N PHE A 8 12.07 12.50 12.56
CA PHE A 8 11.70 11.49 13.55
C PHE A 8 10.75 12.01 14.62
N ASP A 9 10.30 13.27 14.49
CA ASP A 9 9.28 13.78 15.38
C ASP A 9 7.98 13.03 15.10
N ARG A 10 7.37 12.47 16.15
CA ARG A 10 6.22 11.55 16.00
C ARG A 10 5.00 12.24 15.41
N ASN A 11 4.95 13.57 15.48
CA ASN A 11 3.95 14.43 14.85
C ASN A 11 4.55 15.25 13.70
N SER A 12 4.97 14.57 12.63
CA SER A 12 5.50 15.27 11.45
C SER A 12 4.91 14.70 10.16
N VAL A 13 4.68 15.59 9.19
CA VAL A 13 4.16 15.20 7.87
C VAL A 13 5.10 14.22 7.18
N TRP A 14 6.42 14.43 7.31
CA TRP A 14 7.45 13.56 6.75
C TRP A 14 7.42 12.15 7.35
N PHE A 15 7.24 12.05 8.67
CA PHE A 15 7.06 10.75 9.32
C PHE A 15 5.79 10.05 8.82
N GLY A 16 4.71 10.80 8.62
CA GLY A 16 3.48 10.30 8.01
C GLY A 16 3.67 9.78 6.59
N ILE A 17 4.40 10.50 5.73
CA ILE A 17 4.72 10.06 4.37
C ILE A 17 5.55 8.78 4.40
N LEU A 18 6.56 8.71 5.27
CA LEU A 18 7.43 7.56 5.41
C LEU A 18 6.65 6.31 5.86
N ILE A 19 5.81 6.43 6.89
CA ILE A 19 4.93 5.34 7.33
C ILE A 19 3.96 4.96 6.21
N GLY A 20 3.34 5.94 5.57
CA GLY A 20 2.35 5.71 4.52
C GLY A 20 2.93 5.08 3.26
N LEU A 21 4.24 5.08 3.05
CA LEU A 21 4.92 4.30 2.00
C LEU A 21 5.41 2.93 2.50
N LEU A 22 6.04 2.90 3.67
CA LEU A 22 6.60 1.67 4.22
C LEU A 22 5.53 0.64 4.53
N LEU A 23 4.42 1.07 5.14
CA LEU A 23 3.37 0.16 5.58
C LEU A 23 2.72 -0.60 4.41
N PRO A 24 2.22 0.03 3.34
CA PRO A 24 1.66 -0.70 2.20
C PRO A 24 2.73 -1.52 1.48
N SER A 25 3.99 -1.07 1.42
CA SER A 25 5.07 -1.84 0.81
C SER A 25 5.35 -3.14 1.57
N ILE A 26 5.49 -3.06 2.90
CA ILE A 26 5.70 -4.23 3.76
C ILE A 26 4.49 -5.16 3.66
N LEU A 27 3.27 -4.62 3.73
CA LEU A 27 2.05 -5.41 3.67
C LEU A 27 1.90 -6.12 2.32
N PHE A 28 2.26 -5.46 1.21
CA PHE A 28 2.29 -6.07 -0.12
C PHE A 28 3.23 -7.27 -0.18
N PHE A 29 4.46 -7.14 0.33
CA PHE A 29 5.41 -8.27 0.36
C PHE A 29 4.90 -9.42 1.23
N ILE A 30 4.32 -9.12 2.40
CA ILE A 30 3.73 -10.13 3.29
C ILE A 30 2.60 -10.87 2.58
N LEU A 31 1.65 -10.15 1.97
CA LEU A 31 0.53 -10.74 1.25
C LEU A 31 1.00 -11.58 0.07
N LYS A 32 1.98 -11.10 -0.70
CA LYS A 32 2.55 -11.84 -1.84
C LYS A 32 3.24 -13.14 -1.39
N LYS A 33 4.01 -13.09 -0.30
CA LYS A 33 4.63 -14.29 0.29
C LYS A 33 3.58 -15.26 0.82
N LEU A 34 2.55 -14.75 1.49
CA LEU A 34 1.46 -15.57 2.02
C LEU A 34 0.73 -16.30 0.87
N VAL A 35 0.39 -15.60 -0.20
CA VAL A 35 -0.19 -16.21 -1.41
C VAL A 35 0.76 -17.26 -1.99
N TYR A 36 2.06 -16.96 -2.10
CA TYR A 36 3.06 -17.91 -2.59
C TYR A 36 3.12 -19.19 -1.74
N TYR A 37 3.15 -19.06 -0.41
CA TYR A 37 3.18 -20.23 0.47
C TYR A 37 1.90 -21.04 0.36
N ILE A 38 0.71 -20.41 0.38
CA ILE A 38 -0.56 -21.13 0.18
C ILE A 38 -0.55 -21.91 -1.15
N THR A 39 -0.01 -21.28 -2.20
CA THR A 39 0.12 -21.93 -3.53
C THR A 39 1.05 -23.15 -3.49
N LEU A 40 2.06 -23.14 -2.64
CA LEU A 40 3.02 -24.24 -2.49
C LEU A 40 2.43 -25.43 -1.73
N TRP A 41 1.49 -25.18 -0.81
CA TRP A 41 0.86 -26.19 0.04
C TRP A 41 -0.43 -26.79 -0.56
N THR A 42 -0.93 -26.27 -1.67
CA THR A 42 -2.19 -26.71 -2.29
C THR A 42 -1.95 -27.06 -3.76
N GLU A 43 -2.72 -28.02 -4.29
CA GLU A 43 -2.66 -28.51 -5.66
C GLU A 43 -2.39 -27.41 -6.72
N PRO A 44 -1.28 -27.50 -7.49
CA PRO A 44 -0.77 -26.40 -8.31
C PRO A 44 -1.67 -26.02 -9.50
N VAL A 45 -2.56 -26.91 -9.94
CA VAL A 45 -3.38 -26.71 -11.15
C VAL A 45 -4.56 -25.78 -10.90
N LEU A 46 -5.24 -25.92 -9.75
CA LEU A 46 -6.35 -25.05 -9.38
C LEU A 46 -5.84 -23.64 -9.04
N ILE A 47 -4.72 -23.53 -8.32
CA ILE A 47 -4.24 -22.21 -7.88
C ILE A 47 -3.66 -21.38 -9.01
N GLN A 48 -3.00 -21.96 -10.02
CA GLN A 48 -2.53 -21.15 -11.16
C GLN A 48 -3.68 -20.42 -11.88
N ALA A 49 -4.84 -21.07 -12.02
CA ALA A 49 -6.04 -20.44 -12.57
C ALA A 49 -6.59 -19.34 -11.63
N TYR A 50 -6.63 -19.58 -10.33
CA TYR A 50 -7.07 -18.59 -9.33
C TYR A 50 -6.09 -17.41 -9.17
N GLN A 51 -4.79 -17.63 -9.28
CA GLN A 51 -3.76 -16.60 -9.18
C GLN A 51 -3.78 -15.68 -10.39
N LYS A 52 -4.07 -16.23 -11.58
CA LYS A 52 -4.23 -15.46 -12.82
C LYS A 52 -5.54 -14.65 -12.87
N THR A 53 -6.59 -15.11 -12.17
CA THR A 53 -7.95 -14.56 -12.30
C THR A 53 -8.42 -13.74 -11.10
N PHE A 54 -8.11 -14.14 -9.86
CA PHE A 54 -8.61 -13.52 -8.62
C PHE A 54 -7.54 -12.75 -7.83
N ILE A 55 -6.31 -13.27 -7.73
CA ILE A 55 -5.23 -12.65 -6.95
C ILE A 55 -4.16 -12.08 -7.87
N SER A 56 -4.55 -11.10 -8.69
CA SER A 56 -3.58 -10.35 -9.48
C SER A 56 -2.70 -9.49 -8.56
N ASP A 57 -1.45 -9.23 -8.95
CA ASP A 57 -0.56 -8.31 -8.22
C ASP A 57 -1.22 -6.93 -8.01
N ALA A 58 -2.08 -6.50 -8.94
CA ALA A 58 -2.85 -5.27 -8.83
C ALA A 58 -3.90 -5.31 -7.69
N SER A 59 -4.57 -6.45 -7.51
CA SER A 59 -5.52 -6.66 -6.41
C SER A 59 -4.80 -6.64 -5.06
N VAL A 60 -3.64 -7.29 -4.96
CA VAL A 60 -2.82 -7.32 -3.73
C VAL A 60 -2.32 -5.93 -3.37
N PHE A 61 -1.93 -5.13 -4.36
CA PHE A 61 -1.49 -3.75 -4.16
C PHE A 61 -2.62 -2.84 -3.67
N LEU A 62 -3.82 -2.95 -4.25
CA LEU A 62 -5.02 -2.24 -3.79
C LEU A 62 -5.36 -2.58 -2.33
N ILE A 63 -5.31 -3.86 -1.97
CA ILE A 63 -5.52 -4.31 -0.59
C ILE A 63 -4.49 -3.66 0.33
N ALA A 64 -3.21 -3.64 -0.07
CA ALA A 64 -2.15 -3.02 0.72
C ALA A 64 -2.37 -1.51 0.96
N ILE A 65 -2.78 -0.76 -0.07
CA ILE A 65 -3.15 0.66 0.06
C ILE A 65 -4.38 0.82 0.95
N PHE A 66 -5.39 -0.03 0.81
CA PHE A 66 -6.61 0.04 1.62
C PHE A 66 -6.33 -0.14 3.12
N PHE A 67 -5.42 -1.06 3.47
CA PHE A 67 -5.00 -1.24 4.86
C PHE A 67 -4.35 0.01 5.48
N ASN A 68 -3.74 0.88 4.66
CA ASN A 68 -3.19 2.15 5.13
C ASN A 68 -4.26 3.06 5.78
N ILE A 69 -5.52 2.96 5.33
CA ILE A 69 -6.66 3.70 5.89
C ILE A 69 -6.96 3.24 7.34
N ILE A 70 -6.81 1.95 7.62
CA ILE A 70 -7.02 1.38 8.95
C ILE A 70 -5.97 1.91 9.93
N PHE A 71 -4.70 1.97 9.49
CA PHE A 71 -3.62 2.54 10.31
C PHE A 71 -3.80 4.05 10.48
N PHE A 72 -4.19 4.76 9.41
CA PHE A 72 -4.50 6.18 9.45
C PHE A 72 -5.56 6.53 10.52
N ARG A 73 -6.61 5.72 10.67
CA ARG A 73 -7.64 5.91 11.71
C ARG A 73 -7.04 5.95 13.13
N LYS A 74 -6.01 5.16 13.40
CA LYS A 74 -5.32 5.14 14.71
C LYS A 74 -4.57 6.44 14.97
N TYR A 75 -3.99 7.05 13.94
CA TYR A 75 -3.30 8.33 14.03
C TYR A 75 -4.25 9.53 14.12
N LEU A 76 -5.43 9.47 13.49
CA LEU A 76 -6.44 10.53 13.63
C LEU A 76 -7.13 10.55 15.01
N LYS A 77 -7.26 9.40 15.67
CA LYS A 77 -7.96 9.33 16.97
C LYS A 77 -7.17 10.02 18.09
N ASN A 78 -5.85 10.12 17.95
CA ASN A 78 -4.98 10.83 18.90
C ASN A 78 -4.57 12.17 18.29
N ASN A 79 -5.05 13.28 18.87
CA ASN A 79 -4.70 14.64 18.42
C ASN A 79 -3.18 14.91 18.39
N ASP A 80 -2.40 14.15 19.16
CA ASP A 80 -0.94 14.28 19.21
C ASP A 80 -0.24 13.90 17.89
N TYR A 81 -0.93 13.25 16.94
CA TYR A 81 -0.34 12.78 15.68
C TYR A 81 -1.05 13.29 14.42
N GLU A 82 -1.73 14.44 14.52
CA GLU A 82 -2.52 14.99 13.42
C GLU A 82 -1.69 15.20 12.13
N LEU A 83 -0.47 15.75 12.24
CA LEU A 83 0.39 16.02 11.07
C LEU A 83 0.86 14.72 10.42
N THR A 84 1.18 13.71 11.22
CA THR A 84 1.52 12.36 10.75
C THR A 84 0.34 11.72 10.03
N GLY A 85 -0.87 11.85 10.59
CA GLY A 85 -2.10 11.43 9.92
C GLY A 85 -2.24 12.08 8.54
N ARG A 86 -2.14 13.42 8.47
CA ARG A 86 -2.22 14.16 7.20
C ARG A 86 -1.20 13.65 6.17
N GLY A 87 0.04 13.39 6.60
CA GLY A 87 1.09 12.82 5.74
C GLY A 87 0.71 11.45 5.17
N ILE A 88 0.18 10.55 6.01
CA ILE A 88 -0.30 9.22 5.58
C ILE A 88 -1.44 9.35 4.57
N LEU A 89 -2.40 10.26 4.80
CA LEU A 89 -3.53 10.45 3.90
C LEU A 89 -3.07 10.96 2.53
N VAL A 90 -2.24 12.00 2.50
CA VAL A 90 -1.69 12.57 1.25
C VAL A 90 -0.99 11.50 0.42
N ILE A 91 -0.10 10.71 1.05
CA ILE A 91 0.65 9.71 0.30
C ILE A 91 -0.22 8.53 -0.14
N THR A 92 -1.22 8.14 0.65
CA THR A 92 -2.19 7.08 0.28
C THR A 92 -3.04 7.52 -0.92
N THR A 93 -3.48 8.77 -0.94
CA THR A 93 -4.20 9.36 -2.09
C THR A 93 -3.32 9.39 -3.33
N LEU A 94 -2.07 9.86 -3.21
CA LEU A 94 -1.12 9.87 -4.33
C LEU A 94 -0.85 8.46 -4.88
N LEU A 95 -0.60 7.47 -4.01
CA LEU A 95 -0.39 6.08 -4.41
C LEU A 95 -1.60 5.52 -5.17
N THR A 96 -2.82 5.87 -4.73
CA THR A 96 -4.06 5.46 -5.41
C THR A 96 -4.15 6.06 -6.81
N PHE A 97 -3.87 7.36 -6.97
CA PHE A 97 -3.87 8.01 -8.29
C PHE A 97 -2.79 7.44 -9.22
N VAL A 98 -1.58 7.23 -8.71
CA VAL A 98 -0.47 6.62 -9.47
C VAL A 98 -0.86 5.22 -9.95
N PHE A 99 -1.47 4.41 -9.08
CA PHE A 99 -1.95 3.09 -9.44
C PHE A 99 -3.00 3.12 -10.54
N ILE A 100 -4.01 3.99 -10.41
CA ILE A 100 -5.06 4.16 -11.43
C ILE A 100 -4.44 4.60 -12.76
N ALA A 101 -3.52 5.58 -12.75
CA ALA A 101 -2.86 6.07 -13.96
C ALA A 101 -2.06 4.95 -14.68
N ILE A 102 -1.30 4.16 -13.93
CA ILE A 102 -0.55 3.02 -14.48
C ILE A 102 -1.52 1.99 -15.07
N LYS A 103 -2.60 1.66 -14.36
CA LYS A 103 -3.57 0.66 -14.81
C LYS A 103 -4.32 1.11 -16.06
N MET A 104 -4.72 2.38 -16.15
CA MET A 104 -5.37 2.97 -17.32
C MET A 104 -4.45 2.99 -18.54
N ASN A 105 -3.16 3.33 -18.34
CA ASN A 105 -2.18 3.30 -19.43
C ASN A 105 -1.99 1.87 -19.97
N MET A 106 -1.86 0.87 -19.09
CA MET A 106 -1.80 -0.53 -19.51
C MET A 106 -3.06 -0.96 -20.27
N LEU A 107 -4.25 -0.55 -19.80
CA LEU A 107 -5.51 -0.90 -20.45
C LEU A 107 -5.58 -0.33 -21.88
N THR A 108 -5.05 0.88 -22.08
CA THR A 108 -4.98 1.53 -23.40
C THR A 108 -4.04 0.79 -24.36
N GLN A 109 -2.97 0.16 -23.86
CA GLN A 109 -2.05 -0.64 -24.69
C GLN A 109 -2.63 -2.00 -25.11
N ILE A 110 -3.54 -2.58 -24.32
CA ILE A 110 -4.15 -3.89 -24.62
C ILE A 110 -5.24 -3.76 -25.70
N ILE A 111 -5.87 -2.59 -25.82
CA ILE A 111 -6.99 -2.34 -26.75
C ILE A 111 -6.48 -1.92 -28.15
N LYS A 112 -5.21 -1.52 -28.29
CA LYS A 112 -4.56 -1.24 -29.57
C LYS A 112 -3.94 -2.50 -30.17
#